data_AF-A0A7V0S2K5-F1
#
_entry.id   AF-A0A7V0S2K5-F1
#
_cell.length_a   1.000
_cell.length_b   1.000
_cell.length_c   1.000
_cell.angle_alpha   90.00
_cell.angle_beta   90.00
_cell.angle_gamma   90.00
#
_symmetry.space_group_name_H-M   'P 1'
#
loop_
_entity.id
_entity.type
_entity.pdbx_description
1 polymer ?
#
loop_
_entity_poly.entity_id
_entity_poly.type
_entity_poly.pdbx_seq_one_letter_code
_entity_poly.pdbx_strand_id
1 'polypeptide(L)' 'MEKTLLQWVENVEIGGIAETKARVITFEEHLDIILNYCITGQTNAKAENINSRIQRFINVNYGVRHENSFFFRWEKYYA' A
#
# COMPACT_ATOMS: atom_id res chain seq x y z
N MET A 1 12.34 9.14 16.37
CA MET A 1 12.20 8.81 14.94
C MET A 1 10.94 9.44 14.38
N GLU A 2 9.76 9.17 14.94
CA GLU A 2 8.49 9.81 14.56
C GLU A 2 8.53 11.36 14.57
N LYS A 3 8.97 11.96 15.67
CA LYS A 3 9.16 13.43 15.75
C LYS A 3 10.09 13.99 14.67
N THR A 4 11.11 13.24 14.26
CA THR A 4 12.08 13.67 13.24
C THR A 4 11.46 13.65 11.84
N LEU A 5 10.56 12.69 11.58
CA LEU A 5 9.87 12.55 10.32
C LEU A 5 8.82 13.64 10.13
N LEU A 6 8.05 13.94 11.17
CA LEU A 6 7.08 15.04 11.18
C LEU A 6 7.76 16.39 10.95
N GLN A 7 8.90 16.63 11.62
CA GLN A 7 9.68 17.85 11.41
C GLN A 7 10.20 17.97 9.97
N TRP A 8 10.55 16.85 9.33
CA TRP A 8 10.98 16.86 7.94
C TRP A 8 9.83 17.22 6.99
N VAL A 9 8.62 16.68 7.22
CA VAL A 9 7.42 17.05 6.45
C VAL A 9 7.17 18.55 6.55
N GLU A 10 7.19 19.09 7.76
CA GLU A 10 6.99 20.53 8.04
C GLU A 10 8.05 21.40 7.34
N ASN A 11 9.32 20.97 7.33
CA ASN A 11 10.39 21.67 6.62
C ASN A 11 10.22 21.67 5.10
N VAL A 12 9.70 20.58 4.53
CA VAL A 12 9.43 20.47 3.08
C VAL A 12 8.25 21.35 2.68
N GLU A 13 7.21 21.43 3.52
CA GLU A 13 6.08 22.34 3.31
C GLU A 13 6.50 23.82 3.35
N ILE A 14 7.29 24.19 4.36
CA ILE A 14 7.84 25.55 4.51
C ILE A 14 8.74 25.91 3.31
N GLY A 15 9.46 24.93 2.76
CA GLY A 15 10.30 25.12 1.56
C GLY A 15 9.54 25.56 0.31
N GLY A 16 8.22 25.37 0.25
CA GLY A 16 7.35 25.97 -0.77
C GLY A 16 7.60 25.51 -2.22
N ILE A 17 8.36 24.44 -2.43
CA ILE A 17 8.69 23.92 -3.75
C ILE A 17 7.44 23.24 -4.33
N ALA A 18 6.89 23.78 -5.42
CA ALA A 18 5.63 23.34 -6.00
C ALA A 18 5.65 21.85 -6.37
N GLU A 19 6.79 21.36 -6.86
CA GLU A 19 7.03 19.96 -7.24
C GLU A 19 7.02 19.00 -6.05
N THR A 20 7.26 19.50 -4.83
CA THR A 20 7.24 18.69 -3.61
C THR A 20 5.87 18.61 -2.95
N LYS A 21 4.94 19.56 -3.22
CA LYS A 21 3.59 19.55 -2.61
C LYS A 21 2.84 18.24 -2.86
N ALA A 22 2.83 17.76 -4.10
CA ALA A 22 2.15 16.50 -4.43
C ALA A 22 2.78 15.32 -3.67
N ARG A 23 4.09 15.34 -3.46
CA ARG A 23 4.82 14.28 -2.73
C ARG A 23 4.57 14.34 -1.23
N VAL A 24 4.45 15.54 -0.66
CA VAL A 24 4.10 15.73 0.76
C VAL A 24 2.71 15.17 1.03
N ILE A 25 1.71 15.50 0.20
CA ILE A 25 0.34 15.01 0.36
C ILE A 25 0.33 13.47 0.37
N THR A 26 0.97 12.83 -0.61
CA THR A 26 1.06 11.36 -0.66
C THR A 26 1.84 10.79 0.54
N PHE A 27 2.83 11.51 1.05
CA PHE A 27 3.60 11.08 2.22
C PHE A 27 2.76 11.15 3.50
N GLU A 28 1.93 12.18 3.66
CA GLU A 28 0.99 12.34 4.77
C GLU A 28 -0.12 11.28 4.71
N GLU A 29 -0.67 11.01 3.53
CA GLU A 29 -1.69 9.97 3.30
C GLU A 29 -1.22 8.57 3.72
N HIS A 30 0.09 8.31 3.68
CA HIS A 30 0.70 7.02 4.01
C HIS A 30 1.59 7.07 5.26
N LEU A 31 1.52 8.14 6.04
CA LEU A 31 2.42 8.38 7.17
C LEU A 31 2.33 7.29 8.24
N ASP A 32 1.13 6.77 8.50
CA ASP A 32 0.87 5.68 9.44
C ASP A 32 1.60 4.39 9.04
N ILE A 33 1.57 4.04 7.76
CA ILE A 33 2.26 2.88 7.19
C ILE A 33 3.78 3.07 7.28
N ILE A 34 4.28 4.26 6.97
CA ILE A 34 5.70 4.60 7.03
C ILE A 34 6.22 4.51 8.47
N LEU A 35 5.48 5.09 9.43
CA LEU A 35 5.82 5.02 10.85
C LEU A 35 5.77 3.58 11.36
N ASN A 36 4.76 2.80 10.97
CA ASN A 36 4.68 1.40 11.33
C ASN A 36 5.89 0.60 10.83
N TYR A 37 6.35 0.85 9.60
CA TYR A 37 7.59 0.27 9.10
C TYR A 37 8.81 0.69 9.92
N CYS A 38 8.94 1.97 10.27
CA CYS A 38 10.03 2.48 11.10
C CYS A 38 10.07 1.85 12.50
N ILE A 39 8.92 1.49 13.06
CA ILE A 39 8.80 0.92 14.41
C ILE A 39 8.98 -0.61 14.39
N THR A 40 8.31 -1.30 13.45
CA THR A 40 8.20 -2.76 13.45
C THR A 40 9.17 -3.45 12.48
N GLY A 41 9.73 -2.69 11.52
CA GLY A 41 10.50 -3.23 10.39
C GLY A 41 9.66 -3.99 9.38
N GLN A 42 8.33 -4.04 9.55
CA GLN A 42 7.44 -4.78 8.68
C GLN A 42 6.91 -3.89 7.56
N THR A 43 7.05 -4.35 6.32
CA THR A 43 6.49 -3.70 5.14
C THR A 43 5.16 -4.32 4.75
N ASN A 44 4.36 -3.57 4.00
CA ASN A 44 3.17 -4.10 3.34
C ASN A 44 3.49 -5.05 2.17
N ALA A 45 4.76 -5.36 1.90
CA ALA A 45 5.19 -6.17 0.75
C ALA A 45 4.50 -7.56 0.71
N LYS A 46 4.24 -8.18 1.87
CA LYS A 46 3.48 -9.45 1.92
C LYS A 46 2.03 -9.25 1.48
N ALA A 47 1.38 -8.18 1.94
CA ALA A 47 0.01 -7.84 1.55
C ALA A 47 -0.06 -7.45 0.07
N GLU A 48 0.90 -6.68 -0.45
CA GLU A 48 1.01 -6.31 -1.86
C GLU A 48 1.25 -7.51 -2.77
N ASN A 49 2.06 -8.48 -2.32
CA ASN A 49 2.26 -9.74 -3.05
C ASN A 49 0.96 -10.53 -3.15
N ILE A 50 0.22 -10.66 -2.05
CA ILE A 50 -1.09 -11.33 -2.02
C ILE A 50 -2.09 -10.59 -2.91
N ASN A 51 -2.18 -9.26 -2.80
CA ASN A 51 -3.06 -8.45 -3.66
C ASN A 51 -2.73 -8.63 -5.14
N SER A 52 -1.45 -8.66 -5.50
CA SER A 52 -1.00 -8.90 -6.88
C SER A 52 -1.41 -10.28 -7.39
N ARG A 53 -1.34 -11.31 -6.54
CA ARG A 53 -1.82 -12.67 -6.85
C ARG A 53 -3.34 -12.68 -7.05
N ILE A 54 -4.09 -12.03 -6.16
CA ILE A 54 -5.55 -11.87 -6.26
C ILE A 54 -5.93 -11.18 -7.58
N GLN A 55 -5.33 -10.03 -7.88
CA GLN A 55 -5.61 -9.28 -9.11
C GLN A 55 -5.30 -10.10 -10.37
N ARG A 56 -4.16 -10.78 -10.41
CA ARG A 56 -3.81 -11.67 -11.53
C ARG A 56 -4.84 -12.78 -11.71
N PHE A 57 -5.25 -13.41 -10.62
CA PHE A 57 -6.24 -14.47 -10.66
C PHE A 57 -7.61 -13.95 -11.16
N ILE A 58 -8.06 -12.79 -10.68
CA ILE A 58 -9.29 -12.13 -11.15
C ILE A 58 -9.22 -11.87 -12.65
N ASN A 59 -8.10 -11.33 -13.14
CA ASN A 59 -7.90 -11.00 -14.55
C ASN A 59 -7.97 -12.24 -15.45
N VAL A 60 -7.32 -13.34 -15.06
CA VAL A 60 -7.36 -14.62 -15.80
C VAL A 60 -8.76 -15.25 -15.81
N ASN A 61 -9.56 -14.99 -14.77
CA ASN A 61 -10.91 -15.55 -14.63
C ASN A 61 -12.03 -14.60 -15.11
N TYR A 62 -11.68 -13.49 -15.79
CA TYR A 62 -12.63 -12.49 -16.29
C TYR A 62 -13.56 -11.93 -15.20
N GLY A 63 -13.03 -11.74 -13.98
CA GLY A 63 -13.72 -11.13 -12.86
C GLY A 63 -14.23 -12.09 -11.78
N VAL A 64 -15.05 -11.54 -10.89
CA VAL A 64 -15.60 -12.21 -9.69
C VAL A 64 -17.14 -12.17 -9.74
N ARG A 65 -17.73 -12.78 -10.78
CA ARG A 65 -19.19 -12.73 -10.98
C ARG A 65 -19.98 -13.49 -9.91
N HIS A 66 -19.41 -14.56 -9.38
CA HIS A 66 -20.03 -15.39 -8.34
C HIS A 66 -18.99 -15.74 -7.28
N GLU A 67 -19.22 -15.29 -6.06
CA GLU A 67 -18.29 -15.40 -4.92
C GLU A 67 -17.94 -16.87 -4.61
N ASN A 68 -18.94 -17.74 -4.50
CA ASN A 68 -18.72 -19.17 -4.25
C ASN A 68 -17.87 -19.83 -5.34
N SER A 69 -18.11 -19.50 -6.61
CA SER A 69 -17.31 -20.04 -7.72
C SER A 69 -15.89 -19.46 -7.74
N PHE A 70 -15.72 -18.21 -7.29
CA PHE A 70 -14.41 -17.59 -7.16
C PHE A 70 -13.56 -18.27 -6.10
N PHE A 71 -14.10 -18.46 -4.88
CA PHE A 71 -13.37 -19.13 -3.80
C PHE A 71 -13.04 -20.58 -4.15
N PHE A 72 -13.97 -21.31 -4.77
CA PHE A 72 -13.71 -22.66 -5.27
C PHE A 72 -12.53 -22.71 -6.25
N ARG A 73 -12.46 -21.77 -7.21
CA ARG A 73 -11.34 -21.71 -8.17
C ARG A 73 -10.05 -21.22 -7.51
N TRP A 74 -10.14 -20.31 -6.55
CA TRP A 74 -9.01 -19.76 -5.81
C TRP A 74 -8.30 -20.86 -5.02
N GLU A 75 -9.07 -21.64 -4.26
CA GLU A 75 -8.59 -22.82 -3.53
C GLU A 75 -7.87 -23.78 -4.48
N LYS A 76 -8.49 -24.13 -5.62
CA LYS A 76 -7.87 -25.05 -6.58
C LYS A 76 -6.59 -24.53 -7.27
N TYR A 77 -6.41 -23.21 -7.37
CA TYR A 77 -5.28 -22.61 -8.08
C TYR A 77 -4.06 -22.40 -7.17
N TYR A 78 -4.29 -22.23 -5.87
CA TYR A 78 -3.24 -21.92 -4.89
C TYR A 78 -3.05 -22.97 -3.79
N ALA A 79 -3.86 -24.04 -3.76
CA ALA A 79 -3.58 -25.27 -3.02
C ALA A 79 -2.44 -26.06 -3.66
#